data_AF-A0A958FG63-F1
#
_entry.id   AF-A0A958FG63-F1
#
_cell.length_a   1.000
_cell.length_b   1.000
_cell.length_c   1.000
_cell.angle_alpha   90.00
_cell.angle_beta   90.00
_cell.angle_gamma   90.00
#
_symmetry.space_group_name_H-M   'P 1'
#
loop_
_entity.id
_entity.type
_entity.pdbx_description
1 polymer ?
#
loop_
_entity_poly.entity_id
_entity_poly.type
_entity_poly.pdbx_seq_one_letter_code
_entity_poly.pdbx_strand_id
1 'polypeptide(L)'
;MERLMGILASLGVDKVRITGGEPFVRPGIMDFLRRLRQMEGIRQISITTNGVLTGQYLAELKDLGIAGINLSLDSLERERFLRITRRDAFDEVMACFHRALDDEIPLKINMVLMG
;
A
#
# COMPACT_ATOMS: atom_id res chain seq x y z
N MET A 1 0.11 16.04 -9.62
CA MET A 1 -0.46 15.51 -8.36
C MET A 1 -0.18 16.43 -7.18
N GLU A 2 1.07 16.84 -6.93
CA GLU A 2 1.42 17.70 -5.78
C GLU A 2 0.64 19.02 -5.72
N ARG A 3 0.46 19.71 -6.86
CA ARG A 3 -0.38 20.92 -6.91
C ARG A 3 -1.82 20.69 -6.42
N LEU A 4 -2.44 19.57 -6.83
CA LEU A 4 -3.80 19.23 -6.40
C LEU A 4 -3.82 18.89 -4.91
N MET A 5 -2.84 18.11 -4.45
CA MET A 5 -2.71 17.74 -3.04
C MET A 5 -2.53 18.98 -2.15
N GLY A 6 -1.75 19.98 -2.57
CA GLY A 6 -1.58 21.22 -1.83
C GLY A 6 -2.88 22.03 -1.72
N ILE A 7 -3.66 22.10 -2.80
CA ILE A 7 -4.99 22.73 -2.76
C ILE A 7 -5.91 21.97 -1.80
N LEU A 8 -5.98 20.65 -1.89
CA LEU A 8 -6.81 19.83 -1.00
C LEU A 8 -6.37 19.95 0.47
N ALA A 9 -5.07 19.99 0.74
CA ALA A 9 -4.52 20.19 2.08
C ALA A 9 -4.93 21.55 2.65
N SER A 10 -4.88 22.61 1.84
CA SER A 10 -5.38 23.94 2.26
C SER A 10 -6.88 23.98 2.54
N LEU A 11 -7.65 23.02 2.02
CA LEU A 11 -9.08 22.84 2.29
C LEU A 11 -9.35 21.85 3.44
N GLY A 12 -8.31 21.40 4.15
CA GLY A 12 -8.42 20.57 5.35
C GLY A 12 -8.27 19.06 5.12
N VAL A 13 -7.91 18.61 3.91
CA VAL A 13 -7.56 17.20 3.69
C VAL A 13 -6.25 16.88 4.38
N ASP A 14 -6.28 15.97 5.36
CA ASP A 14 -5.12 15.57 6.16
C ASP A 14 -4.74 14.08 6.01
N LYS A 15 -5.61 13.28 5.36
CA LYS A 15 -5.41 11.85 5.12
C LYS A 15 -5.41 11.56 3.64
N VAL A 16 -4.41 10.79 3.22
CA VAL A 16 -4.24 10.35 1.84
C VAL A 16 -4.15 8.84 1.80
N ARG A 17 -4.89 8.23 0.88
CA ARG A 17 -4.76 6.82 0.55
C ARG A 17 -4.20 6.68 -0.85
N ILE A 18 -3.05 6.05 -0.96
CA ILE A 18 -2.43 5.72 -2.23
C ILE A 18 -2.96 4.36 -2.68
N THR A 19 -3.52 4.35 -3.88
CA THR A 19 -4.18 3.21 -4.52
C THR A 19 -4.06 3.35 -6.04
N GLY A 20 -4.80 2.54 -6.79
CA GLY A 20 -4.87 2.55 -8.25
C GLY A 20 -5.17 1.14 -8.76
N GLY A 21 -4.35 0.66 -9.71
CA GLY A 21 -4.06 -0.76 -9.83
C GLY A 21 -3.10 -1.19 -8.71
N GLU A 22 -1.87 -1.55 -9.04
CA GLU A 22 -0.81 -1.75 -8.04
C GLU A 22 0.09 -0.50 -7.95
N PRO A 23 0.08 0.26 -6.83
CA PRO A 23 0.86 1.50 -6.69
C PRO A 23 2.35 1.35 -7.00
N PHE A 24 2.95 0.22 -6.62
CA PHE A 24 4.40 0.00 -6.77
C PHE A 24 4.84 -0.37 -8.20
N VAL A 25 3.90 -0.48 -9.15
CA VAL A 25 4.21 -0.51 -10.58
C VAL A 25 4.56 0.89 -11.12
N ARG A 26 4.08 1.96 -10.46
CA ARG A 26 4.29 3.32 -10.93
C ARG A 26 5.75 3.76 -10.72
N PRO A 27 6.49 4.12 -11.78
CA PRO A 27 7.83 4.67 -11.63
C PRO A 27 7.85 5.93 -10.74
N GLY A 28 8.83 6.02 -9.85
CA GLY A 28 8.99 7.16 -8.94
C GLY A 28 7.94 7.25 -7.82
N ILE A 29 7.25 6.15 -7.50
CA ILE A 29 6.26 6.12 -6.41
C ILE A 29 6.87 6.52 -5.07
N MET A 30 8.06 6.02 -4.73
CA MET A 30 8.71 6.35 -3.45
C MET A 30 9.07 7.83 -3.37
N ASP A 31 9.62 8.41 -4.44
CA ASP A 31 9.91 9.85 -4.49
C ASP A 31 8.63 10.69 -4.31
N PHE A 32 7.52 10.24 -4.90
CA PHE A 32 6.23 10.89 -4.72
C PHE A 32 5.73 10.79 -3.26
N LEU A 33 5.84 9.61 -2.63
CA LEU A 33 5.49 9.43 -1.23
C LEU A 33 6.32 10.31 -0.30
N ARG A 34 7.62 10.45 -0.56
CA ARG A 34 8.52 11.35 0.19
C ARG A 34 8.08 12.81 0.10
N ARG A 35 7.80 13.29 -1.12
CA ARG A 35 7.30 14.67 -1.32
C ARG A 35 5.92 14.88 -0.70
N LEU A 36 5.04 13.87 -0.75
CA LEU A 36 3.73 13.92 -0.10
C LEU A 36 3.85 14.00 1.43
N ARG A 37 4.78 13.26 2.01
CA ARG A 37 5.02 13.27 3.47
C ARG A 37 5.53 14.61 3.99
N GLN A 38 6.25 15.35 3.15
CA GLN A 38 6.77 16.69 3.43
C GLN A 38 5.73 17.80 3.22
N MET A 39 4.57 17.48 2.64
CA MET A 39 3.53 18.47 2.36
C MET A 39 2.82 18.90 3.64
N GLU A 40 2.79 20.21 3.87
CA GLU A 40 2.04 20.79 4.98
C GLU A 40 0.56 20.42 4.90
N GLY A 41 -0.05 20.09 6.05
CA GLY A 41 -1.43 19.64 6.15
C GLY A 41 -1.63 18.13 6.02
N ILE A 42 -0.74 17.40 5.31
CA ILE A 42 -0.84 15.94 5.18
C ILE A 42 -0.25 15.24 6.40
N ARG A 43 -1.11 14.54 7.15
CA ARG A 43 -0.76 13.87 8.42
C ARG A 43 -0.69 12.36 8.31
N GLN A 44 -1.50 11.76 7.45
CA GLN A 44 -1.56 10.30 7.31
C GLN A 44 -1.49 9.89 5.85
N ILE A 45 -0.55 9.01 5.56
CA ILE A 45 -0.42 8.35 4.26
C ILE A 45 -0.68 6.86 4.50
N SER A 46 -1.71 6.33 3.86
CA SER A 46 -2.02 4.89 3.87
C SER A 46 -1.89 4.34 2.45
N ILE A 47 -1.57 3.05 2.33
CA ILE A 47 -1.34 2.42 1.02
C ILE A 47 -2.26 1.21 0.89
N THR A 48 -2.94 1.09 -0.25
CA THR A 48 -3.64 -0.14 -0.64
C THR A 48 -2.83 -0.85 -1.72
N THR A 49 -2.51 -2.12 -1.53
CA THR A 49 -1.62 -2.89 -2.42
C THR A 49 -2.01 -4.36 -2.46
N ASN A 50 -1.68 -5.05 -3.56
CA ASN A 50 -1.75 -6.50 -3.65
C ASN A 50 -0.56 -7.21 -2.99
N GLY A 51 0.48 -6.49 -2.57
CA GLY A 51 1.63 -7.04 -1.86
C GLY A 51 2.75 -7.61 -2.73
N VAL A 52 2.53 -7.84 -4.02
CA VAL A 52 3.49 -8.53 -4.91
C VAL A 52 4.81 -7.77 -5.05
N LEU A 53 4.75 -6.44 -5.18
CA LEU A 53 5.94 -5.60 -5.36
C LEU A 53 6.33 -4.84 -4.09
N THR A 54 5.45 -4.82 -3.10
CA THR A 54 5.52 -3.94 -1.93
C THR A 54 6.61 -4.34 -0.95
N GLY A 55 6.94 -5.63 -0.90
CA GLY A 55 7.93 -6.17 0.03
C GLY A 55 9.23 -5.37 0.02
N GLN A 56 9.83 -5.15 -1.15
CA GLN A 56 11.12 -4.45 -1.22
C GLN A 56 11.10 -3.01 -0.66
N TYR A 57 9.93 -2.41 -0.47
CA TYR A 57 9.77 -1.03 0.02
C TYR A 57 9.35 -0.92 1.49
N LEU A 58 9.04 -2.03 2.20
CA LEU A 58 8.49 -1.98 3.56
C LEU A 58 9.35 -1.20 4.55
N ALA A 59 10.67 -1.41 4.55
CA ALA A 59 11.59 -0.68 5.42
C ALA A 59 11.53 0.83 5.17
N GLU A 60 11.57 1.24 3.89
CA GLU A 60 11.50 2.65 3.53
C GLU A 60 10.13 3.27 3.84
N LEU A 61 9.04 2.51 3.70
CA LEU A 61 7.70 2.93 4.09
C LEU A 61 7.57 3.12 5.60
N LYS A 62 8.19 2.25 6.40
CA LYS A 62 8.28 2.36 7.86
C LYS A 62 9.03 3.64 8.23
N ASP A 63 10.19 3.87 7.62
CA ASP A 63 11.00 5.08 7.86
C ASP A 63 10.26 6.37 7.47
N LEU A 64 9.44 6.31 6.42
CA LEU A 64 8.59 7.43 6.01
C LEU A 64 7.46 7.71 7.02
N GLY A 65 7.16 6.76 7.91
CA GLY A 65 6.10 6.85 8.89
C GLY A 65 4.71 6.80 8.26
N ILE A 66 4.50 5.90 7.30
CA ILE A 66 3.15 5.67 6.77
C ILE A 66 2.20 5.23 7.90
N ALA A 67 0.94 5.61 7.78
CA ALA A 67 -0.10 5.24 8.74
C ALA A 67 -0.48 3.75 8.68
N GLY A 68 -0.13 3.07 7.59
CA GLY A 68 -0.34 1.63 7.44
C GLY A 68 -0.61 1.17 6.02
N ILE A 69 -0.69 -0.15 5.88
CA ILE A 69 -0.95 -0.86 4.63
C ILE A 69 -2.30 -1.59 4.73
N ASN A 70 -3.08 -1.48 3.65
CA ASN A 70 -4.23 -2.32 3.37
C ASN A 70 -3.80 -3.33 2.30
N LEU A 71 -3.60 -4.59 2.70
CA LEU A 71 -3.24 -5.69 1.82
C LEU A 71 -4.49 -6.34 1.24
N SER A 72 -4.62 -6.34 -0.07
CA SER A 72 -5.67 -7.09 -0.78
C SER A 72 -5.26 -8.56 -0.86
N LEU A 73 -5.98 -9.44 -0.17
CA LEU A 73 -5.70 -10.88 -0.11
C LEU A 73 -7.03 -11.65 -0.07
N ASP A 74 -7.50 -12.08 -1.24
CA ASP A 74 -8.83 -12.67 -1.38
C ASP A 74 -8.91 -14.15 -0.99
N SER A 75 -7.76 -14.82 -0.82
CA SER A 75 -7.69 -16.21 -0.38
C SER A 75 -6.34 -16.55 0.22
N LEU A 76 -6.34 -17.40 1.25
CA LEU A 76 -5.15 -18.03 1.83
C LEU A 76 -4.84 -19.40 1.21
N GLU A 77 -5.66 -19.85 0.26
CA GLU A 77 -5.43 -21.09 -0.49
C GLU A 77 -4.77 -20.74 -1.82
N ARG A 78 -3.53 -21.19 -2.05
CA ARG A 78 -2.75 -20.83 -3.26
C ARG A 78 -3.50 -21.07 -4.57
N GLU A 79 -4.16 -22.21 -4.71
CA GLU A 79 -4.90 -22.52 -5.94
C GLU A 79 -6.07 -21.57 -6.16
N ARG A 80 -6.80 -21.22 -5.09
CA ARG A 80 -7.91 -20.26 -5.16
C ARG A 80 -7.37 -18.86 -5.44
N PHE A 81 -6.29 -18.45 -4.78
CA PHE A 81 -5.57 -17.21 -5.07
C PHE A 81 -5.18 -17.12 -6.55
N LEU A 82 -4.58 -18.19 -7.11
CA LEU A 82 -4.18 -18.25 -8.51
C LEU A 82 -5.40 -18.11 -9.44
N ARG A 83 -6.51 -18.78 -9.15
CA ARG A 83 -7.75 -18.65 -9.93
C ARG A 83 -8.29 -17.22 -9.92
N ILE A 84 -8.25 -16.54 -8.77
CA ILE A 84 -8.77 -15.18 -8.59
C ILE A 84 -7.85 -14.16 -9.29
N THR A 85 -6.56 -14.18 -8.97
CA THR A 85 -5.60 -13.15 -9.38
C THR A 85 -5.02 -13.41 -10.77
N ARG A 86 -5.16 -14.64 -11.29
CA ARG A 86 -4.56 -15.13 -12.54
C ARG A 86 -3.03 -15.02 -12.58
N ARG A 87 -2.39 -14.95 -11.42
CA ARG A 87 -0.94 -14.84 -11.26
C ARG A 87 -0.48 -15.74 -10.12
N ASP A 88 0.54 -16.55 -10.37
CA ASP A 88 1.16 -17.34 -9.32
C ASP A 88 2.15 -16.45 -8.56
N ALA A 89 1.62 -15.72 -7.57
CA ALA A 89 2.38 -14.79 -6.73
C ALA A 89 2.03 -14.92 -5.25
N PHE A 90 1.47 -16.07 -4.85
CA PHE A 90 0.97 -16.29 -3.49
C PHE A 90 2.10 -16.17 -2.46
N ASP A 91 3.26 -16.76 -2.75
CA ASP A 91 4.40 -16.77 -1.83
C ASP A 91 4.96 -15.35 -1.64
N GLU A 92 5.00 -14.54 -2.70
CA GLU A 92 5.43 -13.13 -2.64
C GLU A 92 4.49 -12.30 -1.78
N VAL A 93 3.18 -12.49 -1.92
CA VAL A 93 2.18 -11.79 -1.09
C VAL A 93 2.28 -12.23 0.37
N MET A 94 2.44 -13.53 0.64
CA MET A 94 2.61 -14.04 2.00
C MET A 94 3.93 -13.58 2.62
N ALA A 95 5.02 -13.52 1.86
CA ALA A 95 6.28 -12.95 2.31
C ALA A 95 6.15 -11.45 2.62
N CYS A 96 5.41 -10.69 1.80
CA CYS A 96 5.10 -9.30 2.10
C CYS A 96 4.25 -9.17 3.38
N PHE A 97 3.26 -10.03 3.57
CA PHE A 97 2.40 -10.06 4.75
C PHE A 97 3.22 -10.31 6.03
N HIS A 98 4.04 -11.35 6.06
CA HIS A 98 4.87 -11.68 7.22
C HIS A 98 5.87 -10.59 7.55
N ARG A 99 6.59 -10.06 6.55
CA ARG A 99 7.54 -8.97 6.81
C ARG A 99 6.86 -7.70 7.29
N ALA A 100 5.64 -7.39 6.83
CA ALA A 100 4.90 -6.24 7.35
C ALA A 100 4.54 -6.41 8.85
N LEU A 101 4.26 -7.64 9.29
CA LEU A 101 4.06 -7.94 10.71
C LEU A 101 5.36 -7.85 11.51
N ASP A 102 6.45 -8.42 10.99
CA ASP A 102 7.78 -8.38 11.63
C ASP A 102 8.30 -6.95 11.77
N ASP A 103 8.03 -6.11 10.76
CA ASP A 103 8.37 -4.68 10.77
C ASP A 103 7.38 -3.85 11.62
N GLU A 104 6.37 -4.46 12.24
CA GLU A 104 5.32 -3.80 13.03
C GLU A 104 4.58 -2.68 12.26
N ILE A 105 4.47 -2.83 10.94
CA ILE A 105 3.72 -1.89 10.10
C ILE A 105 2.22 -2.12 10.36
N PRO A 106 1.43 -1.07 10.68
CA PRO A 106 -0.01 -1.23 10.84
C PRO A 106 -0.66 -1.84 9.59
N LEU A 107 -1.13 -3.07 9.71
CA LEU A 107 -1.59 -3.88 8.59
C LEU A 107 -3.08 -4.20 8.72
N LYS A 108 -3.82 -4.01 7.63
CA LYS A 108 -5.21 -4.44 7.46
C LYS A 108 -5.31 -5.35 6.25
N ILE A 109 -6.11 -6.41 6.36
CA ILE A 109 -6.43 -7.27 5.21
C ILE A 109 -7.79 -6.86 4.66
N ASN A 110 -7.86 -6.71 3.33
CA ASN A 110 -9.11 -6.58 2.60
C ASN A 110 -9.31 -7.85 1.76
N MET A 111 -10.45 -8.51 1.97
CA MET A 111 -10.89 -9.67 1.20
C MET A 111 -12.27 -9.38 0.61
N VAL A 112 -12.46 -9.63 -0.68
CA VAL A 112 -13.78 -9.60 -1.32
C VAL A 112 -14.34 -11.02 -1.37
N LEU A 113 -15.52 -11.21 -0.78
CA LEU A 113 -16.21 -12.50 -0.82
C LEU A 113 -16.69 -12.79 -2.25
N MET A 114 -16.22 -13.92 -2.78
CA MET A 114 -16.67 -14.47 -4.07
C MET A 114 -17.48 -15.73 -3.80
N GLY A 115 -18.73 -15.71 -4.26
CA GLY A 115 -19.65 -16.86 -4.26
C GLY A 115 -19.52 -17.73 -5.50
#